data_AF-A0A351FLK8-F1
#
_entry.id   AF-A0A351FLK8-F1
#
_cell.length_a   1.000
_cell.length_b   1.000
_cell.length_c   1.000
_cell.angle_alpha   90.00
_cell.angle_beta   90.00
_cell.angle_gamma   90.00
#
_symmetry.space_group_name_H-M   'P 1'
#
loop_
_entity.id
_entity.type
_entity.pdbx_description
1 polymer ?
#
loop_
_entity_poly.entity_id
_entity_poly.type
_entity_poly.pdbx_seq_one_letter_code
_entity_poly.pdbx_strand_id
1 'polypeptide(L)'
;MRPMFRISMTAILFFMSLHCASPGSAQDITFETADGKFQIVGRVSAFLVKGKAVESPAGDEEGLAVVIIKRDGKLTKPVPLILLSTKTKQSLFSKATPATQQTMLGKTKKNSIGMELILLPAGEFTTGAAAGDSAEEPHVMTVAKPFYLGVYEVTQKQYERVMRANPSEFKFAQNPVERVSWEEAVTFCRKLSELPEERSAGLAYRLPAEAEWEYACRAGTTTA
;
A
#
# COMPACT_ATOMS: atom_id res chain seq x y z
N MET A 1 20.47 -22.78 -18.17
CA MET A 1 20.57 -21.69 -17.17
C MET A 1 19.18 -21.16 -16.90
N ARG A 2 18.66 -21.29 -15.68
CA ARG A 2 17.36 -20.71 -15.30
C ARG A 2 17.57 -19.24 -14.93
N PRO A 3 16.70 -18.30 -15.37
CA PRO A 3 16.81 -16.91 -14.98
C PRO A 3 16.60 -16.77 -13.46
N MET A 4 17.58 -16.16 -12.79
CA MET A 4 17.54 -15.85 -11.36
C MET A 4 16.71 -14.57 -11.17
N PHE A 5 15.52 -14.68 -10.59
CA PHE A 5 14.63 -13.53 -10.37
C PHE A 5 15.00 -12.85 -9.05
N ARG A 6 15.16 -11.52 -9.08
CA ARG A 6 15.46 -10.69 -7.90
C ARG A 6 14.15 -10.29 -7.22
N ILE A 7 14.04 -10.57 -5.93
CA ILE A 7 12.92 -10.17 -5.08
C ILE A 7 13.42 -9.07 -4.14
N SER A 8 12.75 -7.94 -4.20
CA SER A 8 12.90 -6.81 -3.32
C SER A 8 11.89 -6.96 -2.17
N MET A 9 12.33 -6.79 -0.93
CA MET A 9 11.51 -6.91 0.26
C MET A 9 11.33 -5.54 0.88
N THR A 10 10.09 -5.10 1.04
CA THR A 10 9.75 -3.96 1.89
C THR A 10 10.05 -4.34 3.34
N ALA A 11 11.30 -4.12 3.77
CA ALA A 11 11.68 -4.27 5.16
C ALA A 11 11.91 -2.87 5.75
N ILE A 12 11.01 -2.51 6.66
CA ILE A 12 11.37 -1.97 7.97
C ILE A 12 12.48 -0.91 7.90
N LEU A 13 12.14 0.31 7.50
CA LEU A 13 12.89 1.48 7.94
C LEU A 13 11.92 2.62 8.21
N PHE A 14 11.56 2.71 9.49
CA PHE A 14 10.98 3.86 10.17
C PHE A 14 11.93 5.08 10.20
N PHE A 15 12.84 5.24 9.23
CA PHE A 15 13.95 6.22 9.31
C PHE A 15 13.92 7.33 8.27
N MET A 16 12.84 7.49 7.51
CA MET A 16 12.64 8.68 6.66
C MET A 16 11.25 9.32 6.78
N SER A 17 10.54 9.07 7.88
CA SER A 17 9.18 9.59 8.10
C SER A 17 9.09 10.62 9.23
N LEU A 18 10.04 11.57 9.30
CA LEU A 18 10.03 12.59 10.35
C LEU A 18 10.20 14.05 9.90
N HIS A 19 10.07 14.37 8.60
CA HIS A 19 10.13 15.78 8.17
C HIS A 19 9.06 16.29 7.20
N CYS A 20 7.98 15.55 6.93
CA CYS A 20 6.88 16.16 6.18
C CYS A 20 5.50 15.61 6.58
N ALA A 21 5.03 15.99 7.76
CA ALA A 21 3.60 16.03 8.04
C ALA A 21 3.21 17.48 8.31
N SER A 22 3.15 18.27 7.24
CA SER A 22 2.37 19.51 7.27
C SER A 22 0.88 19.15 7.37
N PRO A 23 0.12 19.71 8.31
CA PRO A 23 -1.32 19.45 8.45
C PRO A 23 -2.08 20.23 7.37
N GLY A 24 -2.13 19.70 6.15
CA GLY A 24 -2.82 20.41 5.08
C GLY A 24 -2.82 19.76 3.71
N SER A 25 -3.45 18.58 3.53
CA SER A 25 -3.75 18.07 2.18
C SER A 25 -4.81 16.95 2.08
N ALA A 26 -5.69 16.76 3.06
CA ALA A 26 -6.81 15.82 2.89
C ALA A 26 -7.94 16.49 2.08
N GLN A 27 -7.99 16.22 0.77
CA GLN A 27 -9.01 16.77 -0.15
C GLN A 27 -10.44 16.38 0.28
N ASP A 28 -11.36 17.35 0.30
CA ASP A 28 -12.80 17.13 0.51
C ASP A 28 -13.43 16.34 -0.64
N ILE A 29 -14.39 15.45 -0.35
CA ILE A 29 -15.16 14.69 -1.32
C ILE A 29 -16.58 15.26 -1.42
N THR A 30 -17.12 15.35 -2.64
CA THR A 30 -18.54 15.66 -2.87
C THR A 30 -19.34 14.35 -2.94
N PHE A 31 -20.23 14.16 -1.99
CA PHE A 31 -21.15 13.04 -1.91
C PHE A 31 -22.49 13.42 -2.50
N GLU A 32 -22.93 12.73 -3.54
CA GLU A 32 -24.16 13.01 -4.28
C GLU A 32 -25.07 11.78 -4.32
N THR A 33 -26.38 11.96 -4.23
CA THR A 33 -27.37 10.88 -4.40
C THR A 33 -27.54 10.49 -5.87
N ALA A 34 -28.01 9.26 -6.13
CA ALA A 34 -28.18 8.76 -7.50
C ALA A 34 -29.10 9.61 -8.39
N ASP A 35 -30.03 10.35 -7.78
CA ASP A 35 -30.95 11.28 -8.45
C ASP A 35 -30.43 12.74 -8.53
N GLY A 36 -29.22 13.00 -8.04
CA GLY A 36 -28.56 14.32 -8.05
C GLY A 36 -29.20 15.36 -7.12
N LYS A 37 -30.23 14.99 -6.34
CA LYS A 37 -31.00 15.96 -5.55
C LYS A 37 -30.34 16.35 -4.23
N PHE A 38 -29.40 15.56 -3.74
CA PHE A 38 -28.74 15.83 -2.47
C PHE A 38 -27.23 15.75 -2.63
N GLN A 39 -26.54 16.82 -2.23
CA GLN A 39 -25.08 16.91 -2.25
C GLN A 39 -24.55 17.32 -0.87
N ILE A 40 -23.54 16.60 -0.39
CA ILE A 40 -22.83 16.88 0.86
C ILE A 40 -21.35 16.95 0.55
N VAL A 41 -20.68 18.03 0.94
CA VAL A 41 -19.22 18.14 0.83
C VAL A 41 -18.60 17.88 2.20
N GLY A 42 -17.64 16.95 2.25
CA GLY A 42 -17.00 16.58 3.50
C GLY A 42 -15.97 15.47 3.35
N ARG A 43 -15.60 14.87 4.48
CA ARG A 43 -14.61 13.79 4.57
C ARG A 43 -15.24 12.51 5.09
N VAL A 44 -14.74 11.35 4.66
CA VAL A 44 -15.19 10.07 5.24
C VAL A 44 -14.70 9.99 6.68
N SER A 45 -15.64 9.78 7.62
CA SER A 45 -15.35 9.52 9.02
C SER A 45 -15.16 8.04 9.29
N ALA A 46 -16.03 7.20 8.72
CA ALA A 46 -16.06 5.76 8.94
C ALA A 46 -16.94 5.08 7.90
N PHE A 47 -16.63 3.80 7.62
CA PHE A 47 -17.54 2.87 6.94
C PHE A 47 -18.22 1.99 7.97
N LEU A 48 -19.49 1.68 7.73
CA LEU A 48 -20.30 0.80 8.58
C LEU A 48 -20.79 -0.40 7.77
N VAL A 49 -20.65 -1.60 8.33
CA VAL A 49 -21.29 -2.83 7.84
C VAL A 49 -22.30 -3.27 8.86
N LYS A 50 -23.59 -3.33 8.49
CA LYS A 50 -24.69 -3.68 9.43
C LYS A 50 -24.65 -2.85 10.72
N GLY A 51 -24.28 -1.58 10.62
CA GLY A 51 -24.20 -0.63 11.75
C GLY A 51 -22.91 -0.67 12.58
N LYS A 52 -21.93 -1.52 12.25
CA LYS A 52 -20.63 -1.59 12.94
C LYS A 52 -19.51 -0.96 12.12
N ALA A 53 -18.64 -0.19 12.75
CA ALA A 53 -17.49 0.43 12.10
C ALA A 53 -16.48 -0.61 11.60
N VAL A 54 -15.98 -0.42 10.38
CA VAL A 54 -14.95 -1.27 9.75
C VAL A 54 -13.84 -0.40 9.15
N GLU A 55 -12.61 -0.90 9.17
CA GLU A 55 -11.44 -0.20 8.63
C GLU A 55 -11.41 -0.19 7.10
N SER A 56 -11.95 -1.22 6.47
CA SER A 56 -12.03 -1.32 5.01
C SER A 56 -13.26 -2.13 4.60
N PRO A 57 -14.11 -1.61 3.70
CA PRO A 57 -15.25 -2.36 3.21
C PRO A 57 -14.81 -3.34 2.11
N ALA A 58 -14.60 -4.61 2.47
CA ALA A 58 -14.55 -5.71 1.52
C ALA A 58 -15.87 -6.49 1.61
N GLY A 59 -16.75 -6.37 0.61
CA GLY A 59 -18.01 -7.10 0.57
C GLY A 59 -19.07 -6.51 -0.37
N ASP A 60 -20.19 -7.21 -0.50
CA ASP A 60 -21.36 -6.80 -1.27
C ASP A 60 -21.95 -5.49 -0.73
N GLU A 61 -22.47 -4.61 -1.61
CA GLU A 61 -22.99 -3.28 -1.23
C GLU A 61 -24.17 -3.33 -0.22
N GLU A 62 -24.76 -4.51 -0.02
CA GLU A 62 -25.89 -4.73 0.88
C GLU A 62 -25.49 -4.50 2.36
N GLY A 63 -26.03 -3.43 2.94
CA GLY A 63 -25.82 -3.08 4.35
C GLY A 63 -24.55 -2.26 4.62
N LEU A 64 -23.87 -1.78 3.57
CA LEU A 64 -22.78 -0.82 3.69
C LEU A 64 -23.31 0.62 3.83
N ALA A 65 -22.80 1.36 4.80
CA ALA A 65 -23.08 2.78 4.96
C ALA A 65 -21.79 3.58 5.23
N VAL A 66 -21.81 4.87 4.93
CA VAL A 66 -20.71 5.80 5.20
C VAL A 66 -21.17 6.91 6.14
N VAL A 67 -20.29 7.30 7.07
CA VAL A 67 -20.46 8.48 7.93
C VAL A 67 -19.55 9.57 7.39
N ILE A 68 -20.10 10.77 7.19
CA ILE A 68 -19.40 11.90 6.57
C ILE A 68 -19.20 12.99 7.63
N ILE A 69 -17.98 13.49 7.76
CA ILE A 69 -17.65 14.71 8.50
C ILE A 69 -17.83 15.89 7.55
N LYS A 70 -18.85 16.71 7.78
CA LYS A 70 -19.06 17.94 7.01
C LYS A 70 -17.98 18.98 7.33
N ARG A 71 -17.86 20.01 6.47
CA ARG A 71 -16.94 21.15 6.70
C ARG A 71 -17.18 21.90 8.02
N ASP A 72 -18.42 21.92 8.50
CA ASP A 72 -18.79 22.50 9.80
C ASP A 72 -18.46 21.59 11.00
N GLY A 73 -17.78 20.46 10.76
CA GLY A 73 -17.39 19.48 11.78
C GLY A 73 -18.51 18.53 12.20
N LYS A 74 -19.75 18.69 11.70
CA LYS A 74 -20.86 17.82 12.09
C LYS A 74 -20.84 16.51 11.32
N LEU A 75 -21.13 15.42 12.03
CA LEU A 75 -21.30 14.09 11.45
C LEU A 75 -22.68 13.95 10.81
N THR A 76 -22.73 13.28 9.66
CA THR A 76 -24.01 12.83 9.08
C THR A 76 -24.52 11.60 9.83
N LYS A 77 -25.82 11.34 9.73
CA LYS A 77 -26.33 9.98 9.97
C LYS A 77 -25.70 9.02 8.94
N PRO A 78 -25.59 7.72 9.24
CA PRO A 78 -25.13 6.72 8.27
C PRO A 78 -25.88 6.84 6.95
N VAL A 79 -25.16 7.04 5.86
CA VAL A 79 -25.71 7.11 4.51
C VAL A 79 -25.46 5.76 3.84
N PRO A 80 -26.50 4.95 3.55
CA PRO A 80 -26.35 3.72 2.80
C PRO A 80 -25.74 4.00 1.43
N LEU A 81 -24.73 3.23 1.03
CA LEU A 81 -24.06 3.51 -0.23
C LEU A 81 -24.95 3.28 -1.45
N ILE A 82 -25.94 2.40 -1.36
CA ILE A 82 -26.92 2.20 -2.43
C ILE A 82 -27.65 3.49 -2.83
N LEU A 83 -27.71 4.49 -1.94
CA LEU A 83 -28.34 5.79 -2.22
C LEU A 83 -27.39 6.77 -2.93
N LEU A 84 -26.09 6.50 -2.93
CA LEU A 84 -25.08 7.36 -3.53
C LEU A 84 -24.98 7.13 -5.03
N SER A 85 -24.70 8.20 -5.77
CA SER A 85 -24.46 8.15 -7.20
C SER A 85 -23.25 7.28 -7.52
N THR A 86 -23.23 6.71 -8.72
CA THR A 86 -22.09 5.92 -9.21
C THR A 86 -20.79 6.72 -9.17
N LYS A 87 -20.83 8.02 -9.50
CA LYS A 87 -19.69 8.94 -9.39
C LYS A 87 -19.20 9.11 -7.96
N THR A 88 -20.12 9.18 -6.99
CA THR A 88 -19.77 9.30 -5.57
C THR A 88 -19.19 8.00 -5.03
N LYS A 89 -19.81 6.86 -5.34
CA LYS A 89 -19.27 5.54 -5.01
C LYS A 89 -17.87 5.37 -5.61
N GLN A 90 -17.70 5.75 -6.88
CA GLN A 90 -16.41 5.80 -7.53
C GLN A 90 -15.47 6.70 -6.74
N SER A 91 -15.80 7.94 -6.41
CA SER A 91 -14.91 8.84 -5.63
C SER A 91 -14.55 8.31 -4.23
N LEU A 92 -15.46 7.59 -3.58
CA LEU A 92 -15.26 7.02 -2.24
C LEU A 92 -14.34 5.82 -2.26
N PHE A 93 -14.49 5.01 -3.30
CA PHE A 93 -13.70 3.83 -3.51
C PHE A 93 -12.56 4.06 -4.49
N SER A 94 -12.37 5.27 -5.06
CA SER A 94 -11.31 5.60 -6.03
C SER A 94 -10.00 6.00 -5.40
N LYS A 95 -9.89 5.97 -4.07
CA LYS A 95 -8.61 5.64 -3.43
C LYS A 95 -8.24 4.15 -3.57
N ALA A 96 -9.06 3.37 -4.25
CA ALA A 96 -8.80 2.03 -4.75
C ALA A 96 -9.76 1.65 -5.92
N THR A 97 -9.87 2.45 -7.00
CA THR A 97 -10.59 1.97 -8.19
C THR A 97 -9.59 1.32 -9.16
N PRO A 98 -9.76 0.03 -9.49
CA PRO A 98 -8.80 -0.82 -10.20
C PRO A 98 -8.87 -0.63 -11.73
N ALA A 99 -8.76 0.61 -12.20
CA ALA A 99 -8.64 0.90 -13.64
C ALA A 99 -7.17 1.11 -14.07
N THR A 100 -6.29 1.49 -13.14
CA THR A 100 -4.82 1.51 -13.36
C THR A 100 -4.14 0.22 -12.87
N GLN A 101 -4.82 -0.61 -12.08
CA GLN A 101 -4.33 -1.96 -11.73
C GLN A 101 -4.38 -2.96 -12.90
N GLN A 102 -5.12 -2.69 -13.98
CA GLN A 102 -5.19 -3.61 -15.12
C GLN A 102 -4.04 -3.48 -16.12
N THR A 103 -3.21 -2.43 -16.05
CA THR A 103 -1.95 -2.37 -16.81
C THR A 103 -0.76 -2.92 -16.02
N MET A 104 -0.95 -3.23 -14.73
CA MET A 104 0.01 -3.94 -13.88
C MET A 104 -0.53 -5.34 -13.56
N LEU A 105 -0.82 -6.14 -14.59
CA LEU A 105 -0.98 -7.60 -14.47
C LEU A 105 0.37 -8.25 -14.11
N GLY A 106 0.92 -7.86 -12.97
CA GLY A 106 2.05 -8.51 -12.34
C GLY A 106 1.59 -9.86 -11.84
N LYS A 107 2.15 -10.93 -12.37
CA LYS A 107 1.97 -12.28 -11.82
C LYS A 107 2.27 -12.22 -10.32
N THR A 108 1.27 -12.50 -9.49
CA THR A 108 1.47 -12.60 -8.04
C THR A 108 2.05 -13.97 -7.72
N LYS A 109 2.89 -14.02 -6.70
CA LYS A 109 3.53 -15.25 -6.24
C LYS A 109 3.54 -15.29 -4.72
N LYS A 110 3.25 -16.45 -4.16
CA LYS A 110 3.41 -16.72 -2.73
C LYS A 110 4.68 -17.53 -2.50
N ASN A 111 5.52 -17.14 -1.55
CA ASN A 111 6.72 -17.87 -1.20
C ASN A 111 6.49 -18.91 -0.08
N SER A 112 7.53 -19.66 0.28
CA SER A 112 7.46 -20.77 1.26
C SER A 112 7.06 -20.34 2.68
N ILE A 113 7.31 -19.07 3.04
CA ILE A 113 6.92 -18.49 4.33
C ILE A 113 5.56 -17.78 4.30
N GLY A 114 4.91 -17.76 3.13
CA GLY A 114 3.57 -17.23 2.94
C GLY A 114 3.52 -15.73 2.65
N MET A 115 4.63 -15.10 2.27
CA MET A 115 4.63 -13.72 1.76
C MET A 115 4.00 -13.66 0.38
N GLU A 116 3.19 -12.64 0.16
CA GLU A 116 2.65 -12.30 -1.15
C GLU A 116 3.57 -11.33 -1.86
N LEU A 117 3.93 -11.68 -3.08
CA LEU A 117 4.87 -10.94 -3.92
C LEU A 117 4.17 -10.55 -5.22
N ILE A 118 4.36 -9.31 -5.66
CA ILE A 118 3.85 -8.82 -6.94
C ILE A 118 5.03 -8.55 -7.88
N LEU A 119 4.92 -9.01 -9.14
CA LEU A 119 5.91 -8.70 -10.17
C LEU A 119 5.70 -7.26 -10.67
N LEU A 120 6.69 -6.41 -10.46
CA LEU A 120 6.74 -5.07 -11.05
C LEU A 120 7.58 -5.13 -12.34
N PRO A 121 7.09 -4.58 -13.46
CA PRO A 121 7.84 -4.51 -14.70
C PRO A 121 9.02 -3.54 -14.57
N ALA A 122 9.97 -3.65 -15.50
CA ALA A 122 10.96 -2.60 -15.73
C ALA A 122 10.26 -1.35 -16.30
N GLY A 123 10.77 -0.17 -15.99
CA GLY A 123 10.19 1.09 -16.46
C GLY A 123 10.91 2.31 -15.93
N GLU A 124 10.50 3.48 -16.39
CA GLU A 124 10.98 4.78 -15.95
C GLU A 124 9.85 5.54 -15.25
N PHE A 125 10.20 6.33 -14.25
CA PHE A 125 9.26 7.21 -13.56
C PHE A 125 9.95 8.50 -13.14
N THR A 126 9.20 9.59 -13.06
CA THR A 126 9.71 10.87 -12.58
C THR A 126 9.42 10.99 -11.09
N THR A 127 10.45 11.27 -10.30
CA THR A 127 10.34 11.66 -8.89
C THR A 127 10.61 13.17 -8.73
N GLY A 128 10.26 13.75 -7.59
CA GLY A 128 10.25 15.20 -7.36
C GLY A 128 8.90 15.87 -7.64
N ALA A 129 8.72 17.11 -7.17
CA ALA A 129 7.49 17.87 -7.37
C ALA A 129 7.57 18.73 -8.64
N ALA A 130 6.45 18.91 -9.34
CA ALA A 130 6.36 19.94 -10.36
C ALA A 130 6.64 21.30 -9.71
N ALA A 131 7.52 22.09 -10.32
CA ALA A 131 8.01 23.36 -9.78
C ALA A 131 6.91 24.19 -9.08
N GLY A 132 7.04 24.32 -7.76
CA GLY A 132 6.08 24.97 -6.87
C GLY A 132 6.37 24.59 -5.41
N ASP A 133 7.15 25.42 -4.73
CA ASP A 133 7.48 25.42 -3.29
C ASP A 133 8.18 24.19 -2.67
N SER A 134 8.52 23.16 -3.44
CA SER A 134 9.37 22.04 -3.00
C SER A 134 10.80 22.19 -3.51
N ALA A 135 11.80 22.00 -2.65
CA ALA A 135 13.23 22.08 -2.97
C ALA A 135 13.78 20.86 -3.73
N GLU A 136 12.93 19.92 -4.14
CA GLU A 136 13.35 18.70 -4.84
C GLU A 136 13.06 18.82 -6.34
N GLU A 137 14.12 18.97 -7.13
CA GLU A 137 14.04 19.04 -8.59
C GLU A 137 13.51 17.72 -9.18
N PRO A 138 12.75 17.76 -10.30
CA PRO A 138 12.26 16.55 -10.94
C PRO A 138 13.43 15.71 -11.48
N HIS A 139 13.53 14.46 -11.06
CA HIS A 139 14.54 13.51 -11.54
C HIS A 139 13.88 12.26 -12.11
N VAL A 140 14.33 11.83 -13.29
CA VAL A 140 13.88 10.57 -13.90
C VAL A 140 14.67 9.42 -13.28
N MET A 141 13.97 8.45 -12.72
CA MET A 141 14.53 7.22 -12.18
C MET A 141 14.13 6.02 -13.03
N THR A 142 15.07 5.10 -13.22
CA THR A 142 14.89 3.91 -14.07
C THR A 142 14.95 2.63 -13.25
N VAL A 143 13.89 1.83 -13.33
CA VAL A 143 13.87 0.42 -12.92
C VAL A 143 14.33 -0.43 -14.10
N ALA A 144 15.60 -0.82 -14.09
CA ALA A 144 16.23 -1.48 -15.24
C ALA A 144 15.70 -2.89 -15.55
N LYS A 145 15.16 -3.61 -14.56
CA LYS A 145 14.70 -5.00 -14.70
C LYS A 145 13.42 -5.24 -13.90
N PRO A 146 12.52 -6.12 -14.38
CA PRO A 146 11.40 -6.56 -13.58
C PRO A 146 11.87 -7.20 -12.28
N PHE A 147 11.18 -6.93 -11.19
CA PHE A 147 11.49 -7.48 -9.87
C PHE A 147 10.20 -7.76 -9.12
N TYR A 148 10.24 -8.71 -8.19
CA TYR A 148 9.12 -8.92 -7.29
C TYR A 148 9.24 -8.01 -6.08
N LEU A 149 8.13 -7.44 -5.60
CA LEU A 149 8.08 -6.71 -4.33
C LEU A 149 7.09 -7.38 -3.37
N GLY A 150 7.40 -7.39 -2.07
CA GLY A 150 6.44 -7.74 -1.03
C GLY A 150 5.22 -6.82 -1.07
N VAL A 151 4.03 -7.40 -1.20
CA VAL A 151 2.76 -6.66 -1.18
C VAL A 151 2.53 -6.01 0.19
N TYR A 152 2.99 -6.68 1.24
CA TYR A 152 2.90 -6.24 2.62
C TYR A 152 4.29 -6.19 3.26
N GLU A 153 4.40 -5.43 4.34
CA GLU A 153 5.55 -5.48 5.24
C GLU A 153 5.73 -6.89 5.81
N VAL A 154 6.96 -7.23 6.15
CA VAL A 154 7.28 -8.54 6.75
C VAL A 154 6.60 -8.66 8.10
N THR A 155 5.76 -9.68 8.27
CA THR A 155 5.06 -9.89 9.54
C THR A 155 5.97 -10.52 10.60
N GLN A 156 5.63 -10.35 11.87
CA GLN A 156 6.35 -10.98 12.99
C GLN A 156 6.43 -12.49 12.82
N LYS A 157 5.33 -13.15 12.41
CA LYS A 157 5.31 -14.60 12.15
C LYS A 157 6.26 -15.00 11.02
N GLN A 158 6.34 -14.20 9.94
CA GLN A 158 7.26 -14.45 8.83
C GLN A 158 8.71 -14.27 9.26
N TYR A 159 8.99 -13.20 10.02
CA TYR A 159 10.32 -12.91 10.56
C TYR A 159 10.81 -14.02 11.49
N GLU A 160 10.00 -14.42 12.46
CA GLU A 160 10.29 -15.51 13.41
C GLU A 160 10.60 -16.82 12.70
N ARG A 161 9.88 -17.14 11.62
CA ARG A 161 10.08 -18.39 10.88
C ARG A 161 11.49 -18.51 10.29
N VAL A 162 12.06 -17.38 9.84
CA VAL A 162 13.39 -17.32 9.22
C VAL A 162 14.49 -17.05 10.25
N MET A 163 14.25 -16.09 11.15
CA MET A 163 15.26 -15.58 12.07
C MET A 163 15.28 -16.30 13.42
N ARG A 164 14.22 -17.06 13.74
CA ARG A 164 14.02 -17.75 15.03
C ARG A 164 14.03 -16.81 16.25
N ALA A 165 13.73 -15.53 16.01
CA ALA A 165 13.66 -14.47 17.01
C ALA A 165 12.60 -13.45 16.60
N ASN A 166 12.10 -12.67 17.57
CA ASN A 166 11.16 -11.56 17.35
C ASN A 166 11.51 -10.35 18.22
N PRO A 167 12.15 -9.32 17.66
CA PRO A 167 12.58 -8.14 18.40
C PRO A 167 11.45 -7.14 18.68
N SER A 168 10.26 -7.35 18.12
CA SER A 168 9.15 -6.38 18.18
C SER A 168 8.66 -6.13 19.60
N GLU A 169 8.34 -4.90 19.92
CA GLU A 169 7.64 -4.49 21.13
C GLU A 169 6.14 -4.79 21.05
N PHE A 170 5.48 -4.50 19.91
CA PHE A 170 4.04 -4.66 19.75
C PHE A 170 3.67 -6.06 19.24
N LYS A 171 3.40 -7.00 20.14
CA LYS A 171 3.23 -8.42 19.79
C LYS A 171 1.88 -8.76 19.14
N PHE A 172 1.93 -9.16 17.87
CA PHE A 172 0.86 -9.88 17.18
C PHE A 172 1.42 -10.56 15.91
N ALA A 173 0.99 -11.79 15.63
CA ALA A 173 1.57 -12.61 14.57
C ALA A 173 1.52 -11.96 13.17
N GLN A 174 0.48 -11.17 12.89
CA GLN A 174 0.30 -10.49 11.60
C GLN A 174 0.75 -9.03 11.60
N ASN A 175 1.20 -8.49 12.74
CA ASN A 175 1.79 -7.16 12.75
C ASN A 175 3.09 -7.17 11.95
N PRO A 176 3.46 -6.04 11.34
CA PRO A 176 4.81 -5.83 10.85
C PRO A 176 5.81 -6.09 11.98
N VAL A 177 6.93 -6.71 11.63
CA VAL A 177 8.06 -6.80 12.57
C VAL A 177 8.73 -5.44 12.67
N GLU A 178 8.90 -4.95 13.90
CA GLU A 178 9.63 -3.72 14.21
C GLU A 178 10.79 -3.99 15.19
N ARG A 179 11.60 -2.94 15.44
CA ARG A 179 12.89 -2.99 16.17
C ARG A 179 13.93 -3.90 15.53
N VAL A 180 13.97 -3.89 14.20
CA VAL A 180 14.96 -4.62 13.39
C VAL A 180 15.98 -3.61 12.86
N SER A 181 17.28 -3.90 13.03
CA SER A 181 18.36 -3.10 12.44
C SER A 181 18.45 -3.35 10.93
N TRP A 182 19.13 -2.46 10.20
CA TRP A 182 19.35 -2.66 8.77
C TRP A 182 20.13 -3.96 8.49
N GLU A 183 21.14 -4.26 9.29
CA GLU A 183 21.95 -5.49 9.19
C GLU A 183 21.12 -6.74 9.44
N GLU A 184 20.18 -6.68 10.39
CA GLU A 184 19.23 -7.75 10.67
C GLU A 184 18.24 -7.96 9.51
N ALA A 185 17.77 -6.88 8.88
CA ALA A 185 16.90 -6.95 7.70
C ALA A 185 17.64 -7.56 6.49
N VAL A 186 18.90 -7.20 6.26
CA VAL A 186 19.76 -7.83 5.25
C VAL A 186 20.01 -9.31 5.59
N THR A 187 20.24 -9.62 6.86
CA THR A 187 20.42 -11.00 7.33
C THR A 187 19.16 -11.84 7.11
N PHE A 188 17.98 -11.28 7.37
CA PHE A 188 16.70 -11.91 7.07
C PHE A 188 16.62 -12.26 5.58
N CYS A 189 16.89 -11.31 4.69
CA CYS A 189 16.83 -11.51 3.23
C CYS A 189 17.79 -12.63 2.77
N ARG A 190 19.01 -12.63 3.31
CA ARG A 190 20.01 -13.68 3.04
C ARG A 190 19.50 -15.05 3.48
N LYS A 191 19.06 -15.20 4.73
CA LYS A 191 18.55 -16.47 5.27
C LYS A 191 17.31 -16.97 4.53
N LEU A 192 16.41 -16.06 4.13
CA LEU A 192 15.25 -16.42 3.32
C LEU A 192 15.67 -16.97 1.96
N SER A 193 16.67 -16.37 1.31
CA SER A 193 17.24 -16.85 0.05
C SER A 193 17.93 -18.21 0.17
N GLU A 194 18.42 -18.54 1.37
CA GLU A 194 19.08 -19.82 1.66
C GLU A 194 18.10 -20.96 1.94
N LEU A 195 16.81 -20.68 2.13
CA LEU A 195 15.81 -21.73 2.34
C LEU A 195 15.77 -22.69 1.12
N PRO A 196 15.70 -24.02 1.33
CA PRO A 196 15.68 -24.99 0.24
C PRO A 196 14.58 -24.76 -0.81
N GLU A 197 13.38 -24.38 -0.34
CA GLU A 197 12.22 -24.07 -1.18
C GLU A 197 12.48 -22.85 -2.07
N GLU A 198 13.14 -21.82 -1.53
CA GLU A 198 13.45 -20.59 -2.27
C GLU A 198 14.59 -20.81 -3.27
N ARG A 199 15.63 -21.55 -2.84
CA ARG A 199 16.76 -21.89 -3.71
C ARG A 199 16.33 -22.78 -4.89
N SER A 200 15.47 -23.77 -4.64
CA SER A 200 14.93 -24.63 -5.70
C SER A 200 14.00 -23.87 -6.66
N ALA A 201 13.29 -22.85 -6.17
CA ALA A 201 12.51 -21.92 -6.96
C ALA A 201 13.37 -20.87 -7.70
N GLY A 202 14.68 -20.82 -7.47
CA GLY A 202 15.60 -19.86 -8.08
C GLY A 202 15.37 -18.41 -7.62
N LEU A 203 14.89 -18.24 -6.39
CA LEU A 203 14.55 -16.94 -5.81
C LEU A 203 15.65 -16.43 -4.89
N ALA A 204 15.92 -15.13 -5.00
CA ALA A 204 16.83 -14.42 -4.11
C ALA A 204 16.18 -13.12 -3.62
N TYR A 205 16.31 -12.86 -2.33
CA TYR A 205 15.67 -11.76 -1.61
C TYR A 205 16.70 -10.72 -1.18
N ARG A 206 16.33 -9.45 -1.25
CA ARG A 206 17.12 -8.29 -0.79
C ARG A 206 16.20 -7.13 -0.40
N LEU A 207 16.74 -6.09 0.20
CA LEU A 207 16.04 -4.82 0.37
C LEU A 207 15.85 -4.10 -0.99
N PRO A 208 14.83 -3.21 -1.11
CA PRO A 208 14.62 -2.40 -2.30
C PRO A 208 15.72 -1.37 -2.42
N ALA A 209 16.08 -1.04 -3.65
CA ALA A 209 16.68 0.25 -3.88
C ALA A 209 15.61 1.34 -3.68
N GLU A 210 16.01 2.55 -3.32
CA GLU A 210 15.11 3.70 -3.16
C GLU A 210 14.23 3.90 -4.40
N ALA A 211 14.82 3.88 -5.60
CA ALA A 211 14.11 3.96 -6.86
C ALA A 211 13.04 2.87 -7.05
N GLU A 212 13.32 1.64 -6.60
CA GLU A 212 12.38 0.52 -6.72
C GLU A 212 11.21 0.66 -5.73
N TRP A 213 11.49 1.22 -4.55
CA TRP A 213 10.48 1.50 -3.55
C TRP A 213 9.57 2.64 -3.99
N GLU A 214 10.14 3.76 -4.44
CA GLU A 214 9.35 4.87 -4.98
C GLU A 214 8.52 4.47 -6.20
N TYR A 215 9.11 3.68 -7.13
CA TYR A 215 8.37 3.16 -8.29
C TYR A 215 7.13 2.37 -7.87
N ALA A 216 7.27 1.54 -6.83
CA ALA A 216 6.17 0.75 -6.30
C ALA A 216 5.12 1.60 -5.58
N CYS A 217 5.55 2.54 -4.72
CA CYS A 217 4.64 3.43 -3.98
C CYS A 217 3.85 4.36 -4.88
N ARG A 218 4.45 4.81 -5.99
CA ARG A 218 3.76 5.65 -6.98
C ARG A 218 2.70 4.87 -7.76
N ALA A 219 2.79 3.54 -7.85
CA ALA A 219 1.81 2.67 -8.51
C ALA A 219 1.35 3.16 -9.91
N GLY A 220 2.24 3.82 -10.66
CA GLY A 220 1.94 4.42 -11.97
C GLY A 220 1.26 5.80 -11.94
N THR A 221 1.18 6.45 -10.77
CA THR A 221 0.65 7.81 -10.60
C THR A 221 1.78 8.85 -10.63
N THR A 222 1.50 10.03 -11.19
CA THR A 222 2.43 11.17 -11.24
C THR A 222 2.28 12.12 -10.04
N THR A 223 1.54 11.72 -9.01
CA THR A 223 1.30 12.57 -7.84
C THR A 223 2.39 12.30 -6.80
N ALA A 224 3.08 13.36 -6.37
CA ALA A 224 4.03 13.37 -5.27
C ALA A 224 3.31 13.52 -3.92
#